data_AF-A0A1R0H7Q2-F1
#
_entry.id   AF-A0A1R0H7Q2-F1
#
_cell.length_a   1.000
_cell.length_b   1.000
_cell.length_c   1.000
_cell.angle_alpha   90.00
_cell.angle_beta   90.00
_cell.angle_gamma   90.00
#
_symmetry.space_group_name_H-M   'P 1'
#
loop_
_entity.id
_entity.type
_entity.pdbx_description
1 polymer ?
#
loop_
_entity_poly.entity_id
_entity_poly.type
_entity_poly.pdbx_seq_one_letter_code
_entity_poly.pdbx_strand_id
1 'polypeptide(L)'
;MNNTGGKEETYEWTQTLADVDIIVPLPVGTKSKDLSIIIKPNSLSAILKQSQFTFIDGKLKESIVSDDSTWSISTSSSLNQPILEIHLEKQNKMQWWPCVVEGSKEIDVSKIEPENSNLSDLPTETRAMVEKMMFDQRQKAAGKPTSDQLKKQEMLNKFKQAHPELDFSNAKIDME
;
A
#
# COMPACT_ATOMS: atom_id res chain seq x y z
N MET A 1 8.72 -1.12 17.57
CA MET A 1 7.62 -1.90 16.97
C MET A 1 7.13 -1.11 15.79
N ASN A 2 7.41 -1.55 14.58
CA ASN A 2 7.07 -0.81 13.37
C ASN A 2 5.56 -0.86 13.21
N ASN A 3 4.88 0.25 13.47
CA ASN A 3 3.45 0.37 13.29
C ASN A 3 3.17 0.55 11.79
N THR A 4 3.10 -0.56 11.04
CA THR A 4 2.84 -0.55 9.60
C THR A 4 1.35 -0.41 9.28
N GLY A 5 0.51 -0.39 10.31
CA GLY A 5 -0.94 -0.45 10.19
C GLY A 5 -1.67 0.55 11.06
N GLY A 6 -2.98 0.38 11.17
CA GLY A 6 -3.88 1.28 11.86
C GLY A 6 -4.96 0.55 12.64
N LYS A 7 -5.64 1.32 13.49
CA LYS A 7 -6.79 0.86 14.26
C LYS A 7 -7.98 1.77 13.98
N GLU A 8 -9.07 1.14 13.54
CA GLU A 8 -10.38 1.74 13.38
C GLU A 8 -11.29 1.31 14.54
N GLU A 9 -12.53 1.80 14.54
CA GLU A 9 -13.50 1.46 15.59
C GLU A 9 -13.92 -0.02 15.55
N THR A 10 -14.02 -0.58 14.35
CA THR A 10 -14.57 -1.93 14.10
C THR A 10 -13.51 -2.97 13.73
N TYR A 11 -12.29 -2.55 13.40
CA TYR A 11 -11.22 -3.45 12.98
C TYR A 11 -9.83 -2.84 13.21
N GLU A 12 -8.84 -3.73 13.24
CA GLU A 12 -7.42 -3.39 13.19
C GLU A 12 -6.84 -3.93 11.90
N TRP A 13 -5.81 -3.28 11.36
CA TRP A 13 -5.17 -3.74 10.15
C TRP A 13 -3.67 -3.48 10.21
N THR A 14 -2.92 -4.37 9.57
CA THR A 14 -1.48 -4.28 9.35
C THR A 14 -1.19 -4.50 7.88
N GLN A 15 0.01 -4.17 7.43
CA GLN A 15 0.36 -4.37 6.05
C GLN A 15 1.86 -4.63 5.89
N THR A 16 2.21 -5.24 4.77
CA THR A 16 3.55 -5.22 4.19
C THR A 16 3.52 -4.38 2.90
N LEU A 17 4.60 -4.42 2.11
CA LEU A 17 4.55 -3.91 0.74
C LEU A 17 3.66 -4.76 -0.18
N ALA A 18 3.54 -6.06 0.09
CA ALA A 18 2.84 -7.01 -0.77
C ALA A 18 1.35 -7.16 -0.43
N ASP A 19 0.97 -6.97 0.83
CA ASP A 19 -0.35 -7.36 1.33
C ASP A 19 -0.88 -6.42 2.42
N VAL A 20 -2.16 -6.59 2.75
CA VAL A 20 -2.85 -5.99 3.90
C VAL A 20 -3.58 -7.10 4.65
N ASP A 21 -3.36 -7.20 5.95
CA ASP A 21 -4.10 -8.09 6.85
C ASP A 21 -5.02 -7.28 7.75
N ILE A 22 -6.27 -7.72 7.87
CA ILE A 22 -7.32 -7.05 8.63
C ILE A 22 -7.89 -8.03 9.64
N ILE A 23 -8.02 -7.57 10.89
CA ILE A 23 -8.58 -8.32 12.00
C ILE A 23 -9.84 -7.59 12.50
N VAL A 24 -10.97 -8.28 12.42
CA VAL A 24 -12.28 -7.80 12.86
C VAL A 24 -12.74 -8.63 14.06
N PRO A 25 -12.85 -8.07 15.27
CA PRO A 25 -13.46 -8.76 16.40
C PRO A 25 -14.94 -9.07 16.12
N LEU A 26 -15.35 -10.33 16.31
CA LEU A 26 -16.72 -10.76 16.08
C LEU A 26 -17.44 -11.07 17.41
N PRO A 27 -18.77 -10.90 17.46
CA PRO A 27 -19.57 -11.39 18.57
C PRO A 27 -19.38 -12.89 18.82
N VAL A 28 -19.40 -13.31 20.08
CA VAL A 28 -19.26 -14.72 20.48
C VAL A 28 -20.31 -15.59 19.78
N GLY A 29 -19.87 -16.70 19.21
CA GLY A 29 -20.74 -17.66 18.52
C GLY A 29 -20.99 -17.35 17.04
N THR A 30 -20.45 -16.25 16.50
CA THR A 30 -20.50 -15.94 15.06
C THR A 30 -19.85 -17.06 14.23
N LYS A 31 -20.54 -17.52 13.18
CA LYS A 31 -20.02 -18.53 12.23
C LYS A 31 -19.93 -17.95 10.82
N SER A 32 -19.19 -18.59 9.94
CA SER A 32 -18.98 -18.15 8.55
C SER A 32 -20.29 -17.88 7.79
N LYS A 33 -21.33 -18.69 8.04
CA LYS A 33 -22.65 -18.52 7.39
C LYS A 33 -23.36 -17.21 7.78
N ASP A 34 -23.03 -16.66 8.94
CA ASP A 34 -23.64 -15.44 9.49
C ASP A 34 -23.00 -14.17 8.88
N LEU A 35 -21.87 -14.31 8.19
CA LEU A 35 -21.15 -13.20 7.55
C LEU A 35 -21.46 -13.12 6.05
N SER A 36 -21.52 -11.90 5.53
CA SER A 36 -21.49 -11.58 4.11
C SER A 36 -20.20 -10.84 3.82
N ILE A 37 -19.22 -11.53 3.24
CA ILE A 37 -17.91 -10.97 2.89
C ILE A 37 -17.81 -10.89 1.37
N ILE A 38 -17.55 -9.69 0.86
CA ILE A 38 -17.39 -9.42 -0.56
C ILE A 38 -16.04 -8.72 -0.76
N ILE A 39 -15.13 -9.42 -1.42
CA ILE A 39 -13.81 -8.90 -1.80
C ILE A 39 -13.83 -8.69 -3.31
N LYS A 40 -13.57 -7.47 -3.76
CA LYS A 40 -13.46 -7.10 -5.17
C LYS A 40 -12.17 -6.32 -5.39
N PRO A 41 -11.66 -6.21 -6.63
CA PRO A 41 -10.42 -5.52 -6.92
C PRO A 41 -10.30 -4.12 -6.32
N ASN A 42 -11.40 -3.38 -6.16
CA ASN A 42 -11.40 -2.00 -5.66
C ASN A 42 -12.36 -1.76 -4.50
N SER A 43 -12.93 -2.79 -3.88
CA SER A 43 -13.88 -2.59 -2.78
C SER A 43 -13.93 -3.80 -1.85
N LEU A 44 -14.16 -3.53 -0.57
CA LEU A 44 -14.32 -4.54 0.47
C LEU A 44 -15.62 -4.29 1.23
N SER A 45 -16.36 -5.36 1.49
CA SER A 45 -17.56 -5.33 2.34
C SER A 45 -17.54 -6.53 3.29
N ALA A 46 -17.75 -6.28 4.57
CA ALA A 46 -17.82 -7.27 5.64
C ALA A 46 -18.99 -6.93 6.57
N ILE A 47 -20.06 -7.72 6.48
CA ILE A 47 -21.34 -7.46 7.16
C ILE A 47 -21.80 -8.69 7.95
N LEU A 48 -22.30 -8.48 9.18
CA LEU A 48 -23.02 -9.48 9.96
C LEU A 48 -24.49 -9.52 9.51
N LYS A 49 -24.91 -10.61 8.87
CA LYS A 49 -26.23 -10.73 8.21
C LYS A 49 -27.41 -10.54 9.16
N GLN A 50 -27.31 -11.06 10.38
CA GLN A 50 -28.43 -11.08 11.33
C GLN A 50 -28.82 -9.68 11.81
N SER A 51 -27.82 -8.84 12.11
CA SER A 51 -28.02 -7.48 12.60
C SER A 51 -27.87 -6.41 11.51
N GLN A 52 -27.43 -6.79 10.31
CA GLN A 52 -26.96 -5.86 9.27
C GLN A 52 -25.84 -4.93 9.77
N PHE A 53 -25.12 -5.34 10.81
CA PHE A 53 -23.99 -4.57 11.32
C PHE A 53 -22.84 -4.62 10.32
N THR A 54 -22.36 -3.45 9.93
CA THR A 54 -21.29 -3.29 8.94
C THR A 54 -19.97 -3.08 9.66
N PHE A 55 -19.05 -4.04 9.51
CA PHE A 55 -17.70 -3.88 10.05
C PHE A 55 -16.86 -3.02 9.12
N ILE A 56 -16.94 -3.28 7.82
CA ILE A 56 -16.21 -2.60 6.76
C ILE A 56 -17.12 -2.53 5.54
N ASP A 57 -17.28 -1.36 4.95
CA ASP A 57 -17.91 -1.23 3.64
C ASP A 57 -17.36 0.00 2.92
N GLY A 58 -16.73 -0.18 1.77
CA GLY A 58 -16.24 0.93 0.99
C GLY A 58 -15.25 0.57 -0.11
N LYS A 59 -14.78 1.63 -0.78
CA LYS A 59 -13.77 1.57 -1.83
C LYS A 59 -12.38 1.42 -1.21
N LEU A 60 -11.60 0.45 -1.69
CA LEU A 60 -10.23 0.25 -1.24
C LEU A 60 -9.33 1.40 -1.68
N LYS A 61 -8.28 1.67 -0.90
CA LYS A 61 -7.32 2.74 -1.23
C LYS A 61 -6.59 2.51 -2.55
N GLU A 62 -6.25 1.26 -2.85
CA GLU A 62 -5.68 0.84 -4.14
C GLU A 62 -6.25 -0.53 -4.55
N SER A 63 -5.98 -0.93 -5.79
CA SER A 63 -6.44 -2.21 -6.30
C SER A 63 -5.73 -3.42 -5.67
N ILE A 64 -6.46 -4.52 -5.54
CA ILE A 64 -5.99 -5.82 -5.05
C ILE A 64 -6.16 -6.91 -6.12
N VAL A 65 -5.42 -8.00 -5.95
CA VAL A 65 -5.64 -9.25 -6.67
C VAL A 65 -6.71 -10.03 -5.91
N SER A 66 -7.98 -9.87 -6.29
CA SER A 66 -9.12 -10.46 -5.55
C SER A 66 -9.05 -11.98 -5.45
N ASP A 67 -8.49 -12.63 -6.46
CA ASP A 67 -8.40 -14.10 -6.54
C ASP A 67 -7.33 -14.66 -5.58
N ASP A 68 -6.33 -13.84 -5.21
CA ASP A 68 -5.29 -14.17 -4.25
C ASP A 68 -5.62 -13.65 -2.83
N SER A 69 -6.74 -12.94 -2.69
CA SER A 69 -7.21 -12.40 -1.42
C SER A 69 -8.17 -13.37 -0.76
N THR A 70 -8.05 -13.56 0.55
CA THR A 70 -8.81 -14.58 1.29
C THR A 70 -9.41 -14.02 2.57
N TRP A 71 -10.36 -14.75 3.16
CA TRP A 71 -10.86 -14.46 4.50
C TRP A 71 -11.09 -15.76 5.26
N SER A 72 -10.93 -15.71 6.57
CA SER A 72 -11.14 -16.84 7.46
C SER A 72 -11.70 -16.39 8.82
N ILE A 73 -12.23 -17.32 9.60
CA ILE A 73 -12.58 -17.07 11.01
C ILE A 73 -11.65 -17.91 11.86
N SER A 74 -10.98 -17.25 12.80
CA SER A 74 -10.15 -17.90 13.82
C SER A 74 -10.64 -17.50 15.22
N THR A 75 -10.08 -18.12 16.26
CA THR A 75 -10.37 -17.75 17.65
C THR A 75 -9.17 -17.04 18.23
N SER A 76 -9.34 -15.80 18.65
CA SER A 76 -8.27 -15.07 19.35
C SER A 76 -8.10 -15.64 20.76
N SER A 77 -6.93 -16.22 21.06
CA SER A 77 -6.61 -16.72 22.40
C SER A 77 -6.61 -15.62 23.47
N SER A 78 -6.27 -14.39 23.08
CA SER A 78 -6.22 -13.23 23.99
C SER A 78 -7.60 -12.66 24.30
N LEU A 79 -8.50 -12.66 23.31
CA LEU A 79 -9.84 -12.07 23.46
C LEU A 79 -10.92 -13.11 23.81
N ASN A 80 -10.58 -14.41 23.73
CA ASN A 80 -11.50 -15.53 23.92
C ASN A 80 -12.80 -15.39 23.10
N GLN A 81 -12.69 -14.82 21.91
CA GLN A 81 -13.80 -14.57 20.99
C GLN A 81 -13.37 -14.81 19.53
N PRO A 82 -14.31 -15.10 18.61
CA PRO A 82 -13.98 -15.26 17.21
C PRO A 82 -13.50 -13.94 16.60
N ILE A 83 -12.57 -14.03 15.66
CA ILE A 83 -12.10 -12.92 14.84
C ILE A 83 -12.26 -13.29 13.38
N LEU A 84 -12.66 -12.32 12.56
CA LEU A 84 -12.59 -12.42 11.11
C LEU A 84 -11.24 -11.87 10.67
N GLU A 85 -10.48 -12.73 9.98
CA GLU A 85 -9.21 -12.39 9.36
C GLU A 85 -9.43 -12.22 7.87
N ILE A 86 -9.05 -11.07 7.31
CA ILE A 86 -9.14 -10.79 5.87
C ILE A 86 -7.73 -10.47 5.39
N HIS A 87 -7.26 -11.23 4.41
CA HIS A 87 -5.99 -11.04 3.73
C HIS A 87 -6.23 -10.47 2.34
N LEU A 88 -5.63 -9.33 2.03
CA LEU A 88 -5.73 -8.66 0.74
C LEU A 88 -4.37 -8.62 0.06
N GLU A 89 -4.24 -9.30 -1.08
CA GLU A 89 -3.03 -9.27 -1.90
C GLU A 89 -3.02 -7.98 -2.74
N LYS A 90 -2.02 -7.12 -2.55
CA LYS A 90 -1.95 -5.85 -3.30
C LYS A 90 -1.61 -6.13 -4.76
N GLN A 91 -2.29 -5.43 -5.66
CA GLN A 91 -1.88 -5.42 -7.06
C GLN A 91 -0.55 -4.66 -7.24
N ASN A 92 -0.36 -3.56 -6.52
CA ASN A 92 0.90 -2.82 -6.47
C ASN A 92 1.70 -3.17 -5.21
N LYS A 93 2.68 -4.06 -5.35
CA LYS A 93 3.52 -4.57 -4.25
C LYS A 93 4.66 -3.63 -3.83
N MET A 94 4.56 -2.35 -4.16
CA MET A 94 5.58 -1.34 -3.85
C MET A 94 4.98 -0.09 -3.18
N GLN A 95 3.78 -0.21 -2.63
CA GLN A 95 3.07 0.93 -2.06
C GLN A 95 2.54 0.63 -0.66
N TRP A 96 2.92 1.52 0.28
CA TRP A 96 2.29 1.60 1.59
C TRP A 96 0.96 2.32 1.48
N TRP A 97 -0.07 1.71 2.06
CA TRP A 97 -1.41 2.27 2.11
C TRP A 97 -1.55 3.12 3.37
N PRO A 98 -1.99 4.38 3.27
CA PRO A 98 -2.30 5.19 4.45
C PRO A 98 -3.57 4.71 5.17
N CYS A 99 -4.48 4.04 4.48
CA CYS A 99 -5.69 3.45 5.04
C CYS A 99 -6.16 2.27 4.16
N VAL A 100 -7.04 1.41 4.68
CA VAL A 100 -7.64 0.31 3.91
C VAL A 100 -8.73 0.81 2.97
N VAL A 101 -9.64 1.62 3.50
CA VAL A 101 -10.81 2.16 2.80
C VAL A 101 -10.66 3.66 2.64
N GLU A 102 -11.03 4.19 1.47
CA GLU A 102 -11.02 5.62 1.19
C GLU A 102 -11.90 6.39 2.19
N GLY A 103 -11.38 7.49 2.74
CA GLY A 103 -12.09 8.32 3.72
C GLY A 103 -11.92 7.89 5.18
N SER A 104 -11.31 6.73 5.45
CA SER A 104 -10.93 6.30 6.79
C SER A 104 -9.72 7.09 7.34
N LYS A 105 -9.39 6.86 8.61
CA LYS A 105 -8.27 7.55 9.26
C LYS A 105 -6.95 7.07 8.64
N GLU A 106 -6.17 8.04 8.15
CA GLU A 106 -4.89 7.75 7.52
C GLU A 106 -3.73 7.69 8.53
N ILE A 107 -2.81 6.73 8.33
CA ILE A 107 -1.52 6.65 9.00
C ILE A 107 -0.45 7.39 8.18
N ASP A 108 0.58 7.90 8.87
CA ASP A 108 1.72 8.53 8.22
C ASP A 108 2.70 7.47 7.69
N VAL A 109 2.48 7.03 6.46
CA VAL A 109 3.30 6.00 5.79
C VAL A 109 4.76 6.39 5.61
N SER A 110 5.12 7.68 5.74
CA SER A 110 6.51 8.13 5.64
C SER A 110 7.39 7.67 6.81
N LYS A 111 6.75 7.27 7.93
CA LYS A 111 7.41 6.77 9.14
C LYS A 111 7.57 5.25 9.17
N ILE A 112 7.07 4.55 8.16
CA ILE A 112 7.18 3.10 8.08
C ILE A 112 8.60 2.74 7.63
N GLU A 113 9.32 2.01 8.47
CA GLU A 113 10.60 1.41 8.10
C GLU A 113 10.34 0.12 7.30
N PRO A 114 10.81 0.02 6.05
CA PRO A 114 10.61 -1.17 5.26
C PRO A 114 11.39 -2.36 5.85
N GLU A 115 10.76 -3.53 5.81
CA GLU A 115 11.31 -4.77 6.38
C GLU A 115 12.66 -5.16 5.76
N ASN A 116 12.89 -4.83 4.49
CA ASN A 116 14.15 -5.04 3.78
C ASN A 116 15.18 -3.91 4.01
N SER A 117 15.32 -3.45 5.25
CA SER A 117 16.40 -2.51 5.62
C SER A 117 17.80 -3.15 5.50
N ASN A 118 17.88 -4.48 5.35
CA ASN A 118 19.07 -5.19 4.87
C ASN A 118 19.02 -5.40 3.35
N LEU A 119 19.51 -4.39 2.61
CA LEU A 119 19.73 -4.44 1.16
C LEU A 119 20.58 -5.64 0.66
N SER A 120 21.23 -6.37 1.57
CA SER A 120 22.07 -7.55 1.30
C SER A 120 21.27 -8.79 0.89
N ASP A 121 20.01 -8.91 1.28
CA ASP A 121 19.21 -10.15 1.10
C ASP A 121 18.31 -10.09 -0.15
N LEU A 122 18.29 -8.96 -0.85
CA LEU A 122 17.50 -8.78 -2.07
C LEU A 122 18.31 -9.18 -3.33
N PRO A 123 17.66 -9.84 -4.31
CA PRO A 123 18.22 -9.99 -5.65
C PRO A 123 18.60 -8.62 -6.23
N THR A 124 19.71 -8.56 -6.98
CA THR A 124 20.34 -7.31 -7.45
C THR A 124 19.36 -6.37 -8.16
N GLU A 125 18.39 -6.91 -8.90
CA GLU A 125 17.39 -6.15 -9.65
C GLU A 125 16.37 -5.46 -8.72
N THR A 126 15.85 -6.18 -7.72
CA THR A 126 14.89 -5.65 -6.73
C THR A 126 15.52 -4.60 -5.83
N ARG A 127 16.80 -4.78 -5.49
CA ARG A 127 17.58 -3.82 -4.69
C ARG A 127 17.67 -2.44 -5.36
N ALA A 128 17.99 -2.42 -6.65
CA ALA A 128 18.08 -1.17 -7.41
C ALA A 128 16.74 -0.43 -7.50
N MET A 129 15.64 -1.18 -7.58
CA MET A 129 14.30 -0.61 -7.61
C MET A 129 13.90 0.01 -6.26
N VAL A 130 14.20 -0.67 -5.15
CA VAL A 130 13.95 -0.16 -3.79
C VAL A 130 14.83 1.05 -3.47
N GLU A 131 16.12 1.02 -3.83
CA GLU A 131 17.02 2.17 -3.68
C GLU A 131 16.53 3.39 -4.48
N LYS A 132 16.07 3.17 -5.73
CA LYS A 132 15.45 4.21 -6.55
C LYS A 132 14.20 4.78 -5.87
N MET A 133 13.32 3.93 -5.36
CA MET A 133 12.08 4.35 -4.72
C MET A 133 12.34 5.14 -3.43
N MET A 134 13.26 4.69 -2.58
CA MET A 134 13.68 5.41 -1.37
C MET A 134 14.28 6.77 -1.71
N PHE A 135 15.10 6.84 -2.75
CA PHE A 135 15.66 8.10 -3.24
C PHE A 135 14.56 9.03 -3.74
N ASP A 136 13.65 8.56 -4.58
CA ASP A 136 12.58 9.36 -5.17
C ASP A 136 11.62 9.90 -4.10
N GLN A 137 11.31 9.10 -3.08
CA GLN A 137 10.48 9.54 -1.97
C GLN A 137 11.17 10.66 -1.16
N ARG A 138 12.47 10.53 -0.87
CA ARG A 138 13.26 11.58 -0.20
C ARG A 138 13.35 12.86 -1.03
N GLN A 139 13.56 12.73 -2.35
CA GLN A 139 13.64 13.89 -3.23
C GLN A 139 12.28 14.61 -3.31
N LYS A 140 11.17 13.88 -3.51
CA LYS A 140 9.82 14.47 -3.52
C LYS A 140 9.50 15.21 -2.22
N ALA A 141 9.80 14.61 -1.06
CA ALA A 141 9.60 15.26 0.23
C ALA A 141 10.45 16.53 0.41
N ALA A 142 11.64 16.57 -0.23
CA ALA A 142 12.52 17.74 -0.22
C ALA A 142 12.25 18.74 -1.36
N GLY A 143 11.21 18.54 -2.18
CA GLY A 143 10.92 19.38 -3.35
C GLY A 143 11.99 19.30 -4.45
N LYS A 144 12.75 18.21 -4.48
CA LYS A 144 13.86 17.96 -5.40
C LYS A 144 13.47 16.96 -6.49
N PRO A 145 14.17 16.97 -7.65
CA PRO A 145 13.85 16.08 -8.77
C PRO A 145 14.10 14.60 -8.43
N THR A 146 13.20 13.75 -8.93
CA THR A 146 13.28 12.29 -8.85
C THR A 146 14.39 11.71 -9.74
N SER A 147 14.74 10.45 -9.56
CA SER A 147 15.73 9.72 -10.36
C SER A 147 15.43 9.79 -11.86
N ASP A 148 14.16 9.70 -12.25
CA ASP A 148 13.78 9.76 -13.67
C ASP A 148 13.92 11.18 -14.24
N GLN A 149 13.60 12.20 -13.45
CA GLN A 149 13.81 13.60 -13.82
C GLN A 149 15.30 13.93 -13.92
N LEU A 150 16.14 13.45 -12.99
CA LEU A 150 17.58 13.60 -13.04
C LEU A 150 18.17 12.91 -14.28
N LYS A 151 17.76 11.68 -14.59
CA LYS A 151 18.19 10.98 -15.82
C LYS A 151 17.79 11.73 -17.09
N LYS A 152 16.56 12.26 -17.16
CA LYS A 152 16.11 13.10 -18.28
C LYS A 152 16.99 14.35 -18.40
N GLN A 153 17.30 15.01 -17.29
CA GLN A 153 18.14 16.21 -17.26
C GLN A 153 19.59 15.91 -17.69
N GLU A 154 20.15 14.78 -17.26
CA GLU A 154 21.48 14.32 -17.71
C GLU A 154 21.53 14.01 -19.20
N MET A 155 20.53 13.27 -19.72
CA MET A 155 20.45 12.97 -21.15
C MET A 155 20.35 14.25 -21.97
N LEU A 156 19.52 15.20 -21.54
CA LEU A 156 19.39 16.50 -22.19
C LEU A 156 20.73 17.27 -22.15
N ASN A 157 21.43 17.28 -21.03
CA ASN A 157 22.72 17.95 -20.90
C ASN A 157 23.79 17.33 -21.79
N LYS A 158 23.87 15.99 -21.85
CA LYS A 158 24.77 15.29 -22.78
C LYS A 158 24.44 15.60 -24.24
N PHE A 159 23.16 15.64 -24.58
CA PHE A 159 22.71 15.98 -25.93
C PHE A 159 23.10 17.41 -26.33
N LYS A 160 22.92 18.39 -25.43
CA LYS A 160 23.36 19.78 -25.63
C LYS A 160 24.88 19.91 -25.82
N GLN A 161 25.66 19.12 -25.08
CA GLN A 161 27.13 19.12 -25.20
C GLN A 161 27.60 18.47 -26.50
N ALA A 162 26.91 17.43 -26.96
CA ALA A 162 27.23 16.73 -28.21
C ALA A 162 26.80 17.51 -29.46
N HIS A 163 25.79 18.39 -29.33
CA HIS A 163 25.24 19.21 -30.40
C HIS A 163 25.20 20.70 -30.01
N PRO A 164 26.36 21.35 -29.82
CA PRO A 164 26.44 22.77 -29.45
C PRO A 164 25.87 23.71 -30.54
N GLU A 165 25.71 23.22 -31.78
CA GLU A 165 25.06 23.93 -32.89
C GLU A 165 23.54 24.05 -32.76
N LEU A 166 22.90 23.29 -31.87
CA LEU A 166 21.46 23.34 -31.65
C LEU A 166 21.10 24.35 -30.55
N ASP A 167 20.25 25.33 -30.88
CA ASP A 167 19.75 26.32 -29.92
C ASP A 167 18.49 25.82 -29.20
N PHE A 168 18.60 25.60 -27.89
CA PHE A 168 17.50 25.13 -27.03
C PHE A 168 16.79 26.27 -26.27
N SER A 169 17.11 27.53 -26.57
CA SER A 169 16.57 28.69 -25.85
C SER A 169 15.04 28.84 -25.98
N ASN A 170 14.46 28.31 -27.06
CA ASN A 170 13.02 28.33 -27.34
C ASN A 170 12.34 26.95 -27.27
N ALA A 171 13.06 25.91 -26.81
CA ALA A 171 12.49 24.56 -26.72
C ALA A 171 11.55 24.46 -25.52
N LYS A 172 10.28 24.06 -25.75
CA LYS A 172 9.38 23.63 -24.68
C LYS A 172 9.82 22.25 -24.22
N ILE A 173 10.50 22.19 -23.08
CA ILE A 173 10.92 20.95 -22.46
C ILE A 173 9.97 20.72 -21.29
N ASP A 174 8.97 19.88 -21.50
CA ASP A 174 8.07 19.44 -20.43
C ASP A 174 8.86 18.53 -19.49
N MET A 175 9.06 18.99 -18.25
CA MET A 175 9.81 18.30 -17.18
C MET A 175 8.90 17.73 -16.09
N GLU A 176 7.61 17.58 -16.39
CA GLU A 176 6.62 16.90 -15.53
C GLU A 176 6.65 15.38 -15.72
#